data_AF-A0A4Q2D5V3-F1
#
_entry.id   AF-A0A4Q2D5V3-F1
#
_cell.length_a   1.000
_cell.length_b   1.000
_cell.length_c   1.000
_cell.angle_alpha   90.00
_cell.angle_beta   90.00
_cell.angle_gamma   90.00
#
_symmetry.space_group_name_H-M   'P 1'
#
loop_
_entity.id
_entity.type
_entity.pdbx_description
1 polymer ?
#
loop_
_entity_poly.entity_id
_entity_poly.type
_entity_poly.pdbx_seq_one_letter_code
_entity_poly.pdbx_strand_id
1 'polypeptide(L)'
;MPSSHFLYALYILTALLAVVKAAGLPSKIYGVNLGSWLVLEPWMLPQEWLDMGGQQCGDCSTCIASEFAFAKAYPNTVDAIFNKHWSTWFTQTDLDQLKAAGINTVRIPLGYWIVEPLVDRTSEYYPKGGILQLRRGLKQIRDAGIAVILDHHALPGVQSPNQMFTGRCTKDVQFYTPYNYHRALIWSGVMTALSHLDPAFRTVASLQAVNEPIMDANQTPGYGQFQKNFVQVVRAVELALGIPVSGVAPLSVVSSSRNVTAALSAASGLPNLFNSEVRQVLQDMVPVLTKVALQLTLDLNFDQQGLKVELRRKSPLITNFMDVNWQYNNPSNPADAKIGPQTYDNHLYYSFGGVADANEEAYMTHVCNLDRIEKDAALGNTPLWFGEWGLSTQFTASDAFLVKWADAQKYSYSKGAGWILHNPNVCARYIKQ
;
A
#
# COMPACT_ATOMS: atom_id res chain seq x y z
N MET A 1 -39.89 64.21 8.27
CA MET A 1 -38.47 63.83 8.06
C MET A 1 -37.91 63.51 9.43
N PRO A 2 -37.51 62.24 9.69
CA PRO A 2 -36.17 61.81 9.31
C PRO A 2 -36.13 60.46 8.58
N SER A 3 -35.03 60.29 7.88
CA SER A 3 -34.67 59.24 6.93
C SER A 3 -34.31 57.92 7.58
N SER A 4 -34.96 56.86 7.12
CA SER A 4 -34.62 55.46 7.37
C SER A 4 -33.39 55.04 6.55
N HIS A 5 -32.25 54.84 7.20
CA HIS A 5 -31.10 54.15 6.63
C HIS A 5 -31.28 52.64 6.77
N PHE A 6 -31.59 51.97 5.66
CA PHE A 6 -31.46 50.52 5.50
C PHE A 6 -29.97 50.18 5.30
N LEU A 7 -29.35 49.53 6.28
CA LEU A 7 -28.05 48.87 6.12
C LEU A 7 -28.30 47.45 5.62
N TYR A 8 -28.06 47.21 4.33
CA TYR A 8 -27.96 45.86 3.78
C TYR A 8 -26.62 45.25 4.18
N ALA A 9 -26.64 44.33 5.14
CA ALA A 9 -25.50 43.46 5.42
C ALA A 9 -25.45 42.36 4.35
N LEU A 10 -24.53 42.48 3.40
CA LEU A 10 -24.23 41.47 2.39
C LEU A 10 -23.44 40.33 3.07
N TYR A 11 -24.09 39.21 3.39
CA TYR A 11 -23.41 37.98 3.77
C TYR A 11 -22.72 37.40 2.53
N ILE A 12 -21.42 37.70 2.37
CA ILE A 12 -20.58 36.98 1.42
C ILE A 12 -20.32 35.60 2.03
N LEU A 13 -21.06 34.60 1.56
CA LEU A 13 -20.76 33.20 1.81
C LEU A 13 -19.46 32.87 1.05
N THR A 14 -18.31 33.01 1.71
CA THR A 14 -17.05 32.46 1.20
C THR A 14 -17.17 30.94 1.30
N ALA A 15 -17.66 30.32 0.22
CA ALA A 15 -17.42 28.91 -0.01
C ALA A 15 -15.90 28.73 -0.04
N LEU A 16 -15.32 28.22 1.04
CA LEU A 16 -13.98 27.63 1.02
C LEU A 16 -14.04 26.50 0.00
N LEU A 17 -13.68 26.82 -1.25
CA LEU A 17 -13.19 25.83 -2.18
C LEU A 17 -12.00 25.18 -1.49
N ALA A 18 -12.23 24.03 -0.86
CA ALA A 18 -11.15 23.18 -0.43
C ALA A 18 -10.33 22.93 -1.69
N VAL A 19 -9.16 23.54 -1.78
CA VAL A 19 -8.17 23.18 -2.78
C VAL A 19 -7.79 21.76 -2.41
N VAL A 20 -8.47 20.79 -3.00
CA VAL A 20 -8.15 19.37 -2.84
C VAL A 20 -6.74 19.24 -3.40
N LYS A 21 -5.77 19.20 -2.48
CA LYS A 21 -4.36 19.03 -2.81
C LYS A 21 -4.24 17.81 -3.73
N ALA A 22 -3.46 17.96 -4.80
CA ALA A 22 -3.18 16.87 -5.73
C ALA A 22 -2.61 15.65 -4.98
N ALA A 23 -2.80 14.46 -5.56
CA ALA A 23 -2.28 13.20 -5.05
C ALA A 23 -0.78 13.33 -4.74
N GLY A 24 -0.41 13.13 -3.48
CA GLY A 24 0.96 13.26 -3.01
C GLY A 24 1.05 13.00 -1.51
N LEU A 25 2.21 12.51 -1.05
CA LEU A 25 2.46 12.32 0.37
C LEU A 25 2.74 13.68 1.04
N PRO A 26 2.37 13.85 2.32
CA PRO A 26 2.76 15.02 3.10
C PRO A 26 4.29 15.08 3.27
N SER A 27 4.83 16.25 3.60
CA SER A 27 6.28 16.42 3.82
C SER A 27 6.82 15.58 4.98
N LYS A 28 5.95 15.24 5.94
CA LYS A 28 6.20 14.26 7.00
C LYS A 28 4.98 13.36 7.14
N ILE A 29 5.22 12.05 7.13
CA ILE A 29 4.21 11.02 7.30
C ILE A 29 4.01 10.77 8.78
N TYR A 30 2.77 10.93 9.23
CA TYR A 30 2.29 10.50 10.54
C TYR A 30 1.11 9.58 10.26
N GLY A 31 1.41 8.29 10.19
CA GLY A 31 0.51 7.31 9.61
C GLY A 31 0.14 6.15 10.51
N VAL A 32 -0.84 5.38 10.05
CA VAL A 32 -1.19 4.06 10.59
C VAL A 32 -1.38 3.05 9.46
N ASN A 33 -1.06 1.79 9.73
CA ASN A 33 -1.37 0.67 8.83
C ASN A 33 -2.83 0.27 8.99
N LEU A 34 -3.66 0.15 7.95
CA LEU A 34 -4.98 -0.48 8.07
C LEU A 34 -4.85 -2.02 8.05
N GLY A 35 -4.03 -2.54 8.96
CA GLY A 35 -3.72 -3.96 9.09
C GLY A 35 -4.94 -4.79 9.47
N SER A 36 -4.94 -6.04 9.04
CA SER A 36 -6.09 -6.95 9.17
C SER A 36 -7.41 -6.43 8.57
N TRP A 37 -7.38 -5.40 7.70
CA TRP A 37 -8.58 -4.99 6.97
C TRP A 37 -8.78 -5.82 5.71
N LEU A 38 -7.89 -5.70 4.71
CA LEU A 38 -8.02 -6.40 3.42
C LEU A 38 -7.06 -7.59 3.24
N VAL A 39 -6.19 -7.80 4.24
CA VAL A 39 -5.37 -9.00 4.43
C VAL A 39 -5.38 -9.30 5.92
N LEU A 40 -6.04 -10.38 6.33
CA LEU A 40 -6.21 -10.74 7.74
C LEU A 40 -4.97 -11.46 8.30
N GLU A 41 -4.57 -11.04 9.48
CA GLU A 41 -3.55 -11.69 10.28
C GLU A 41 -4.15 -12.13 11.62
N PRO A 42 -4.38 -13.45 11.84
CA PRO A 42 -5.14 -13.94 12.98
C PRO A 42 -4.69 -13.48 14.36
N TRP A 43 -3.41 -13.14 14.52
CA TRP A 43 -2.84 -12.67 15.80
C TRP A 43 -3.26 -11.23 16.15
N MET A 44 -3.66 -10.42 15.16
CA MET A 44 -4.12 -9.03 15.36
C MET A 44 -5.58 -8.93 15.81
N LEU A 45 -6.38 -9.96 15.51
CA LEU A 45 -7.81 -10.04 15.79
C LEU A 45 -8.22 -11.43 16.28
N PRO A 46 -7.60 -11.96 17.35
CA PRO A 46 -7.69 -13.38 17.69
C PRO A 46 -9.12 -13.85 17.93
N GLN A 47 -9.93 -13.06 18.64
CA GLN A 47 -11.33 -13.43 18.91
C GLN A 47 -12.19 -13.34 17.65
N GLU A 48 -12.06 -12.27 16.86
CA GLU A 48 -12.85 -12.12 15.62
C GLU A 48 -12.49 -13.21 14.62
N TRP A 49 -11.22 -13.59 14.50
CA TRP A 49 -10.80 -14.70 13.66
C TRP A 49 -11.46 -16.03 14.08
N LEU A 50 -11.53 -16.30 15.38
CA LEU A 50 -12.24 -17.48 15.90
C LEU A 50 -13.74 -17.39 15.62
N ASP A 51 -14.36 -16.23 15.84
CA ASP A 51 -15.81 -16.00 15.60
C ASP A 51 -16.18 -16.14 14.11
N MET A 52 -15.26 -15.82 13.20
CA MET A 52 -15.42 -16.06 11.76
C MET A 52 -15.39 -17.55 11.41
N GLY A 53 -14.77 -18.40 12.24
CA GLY A 53 -14.54 -19.83 11.98
C GLY A 53 -13.08 -20.19 11.73
N GLY A 54 -12.16 -19.25 11.93
CA GLY A 54 -10.72 -19.50 11.89
C GLY A 54 -10.22 -20.29 13.11
N GLN A 55 -8.94 -20.63 13.09
CA GLN A 55 -8.26 -21.38 14.15
C GLN A 55 -6.96 -20.69 14.57
N GLN A 56 -6.57 -20.89 15.83
CA GLN A 56 -5.29 -20.47 16.40
C GLN A 56 -4.46 -21.73 16.66
N CYS A 57 -3.21 -21.76 16.20
CA CYS A 57 -2.30 -22.90 16.35
C CYS A 57 -0.84 -22.44 16.34
N GLY A 58 0.05 -23.27 16.90
CA GLY A 58 1.49 -22.98 16.93
C GLY A 58 2.18 -23.10 15.57
N ASP A 59 1.62 -23.88 14.65
CA ASP A 59 2.07 -24.00 13.25
C ASP A 59 0.92 -23.64 12.31
N CYS A 60 0.95 -22.44 11.75
CA CYS A 60 -0.12 -21.92 10.88
C CYS A 60 -0.34 -22.72 9.60
N SER A 61 0.58 -23.59 9.21
CA SER A 61 0.42 -24.45 8.04
C SER A 61 -0.53 -25.63 8.30
N THR A 62 -0.87 -25.88 9.57
CA THR A 62 -1.65 -27.04 10.03
C THR A 62 -3.08 -26.73 10.43
N CYS A 63 -3.48 -25.45 10.46
CA CYS A 63 -4.82 -25.04 10.87
C CYS A 63 -5.36 -23.91 9.98
N ILE A 64 -6.61 -23.49 10.23
CA ILE A 64 -7.26 -22.37 9.52
C ILE A 64 -6.69 -21.04 10.06
N ALA A 65 -5.41 -20.76 9.79
CA ALA A 65 -4.70 -19.56 10.27
C ALA A 65 -4.29 -18.60 9.13
N SER A 66 -4.87 -18.75 7.95
CA SER A 66 -4.64 -17.85 6.81
C SER A 66 -5.90 -17.75 5.97
N GLU A 67 -6.04 -16.66 5.21
CA GLU A 67 -7.18 -16.47 4.32
C GLU A 67 -7.34 -17.62 3.33
N PHE A 68 -6.22 -18.17 2.82
CA PHE A 68 -6.24 -19.31 1.93
C PHE A 68 -6.85 -20.55 2.58
N ALA A 69 -6.40 -20.88 3.80
CA ALA A 69 -6.94 -22.02 4.54
C ALA A 69 -8.42 -21.81 4.89
N PHE A 70 -8.82 -20.58 5.21
CA PHE A 70 -10.20 -20.23 5.50
C PHE A 70 -11.09 -20.37 4.27
N ALA A 71 -10.70 -19.78 3.14
CA ALA A 71 -11.45 -19.85 1.89
C ALA A 71 -11.61 -21.29 1.41
N LYS A 72 -10.57 -22.13 1.61
CA LYS A 72 -10.63 -23.57 1.32
C LYS A 72 -11.59 -24.33 2.23
N ALA A 73 -11.68 -23.96 3.51
CA ALA A 73 -12.57 -24.59 4.47
C ALA A 73 -14.04 -24.18 4.27
N TYR A 74 -14.29 -22.94 3.84
CA TYR A 74 -15.63 -22.35 3.75
C TYR A 74 -15.96 -21.79 2.35
N PRO A 75 -15.82 -22.57 1.26
CA PRO A 75 -15.88 -22.05 -0.10
C PRO A 75 -17.22 -21.42 -0.50
N ASN A 76 -18.31 -21.78 0.18
CA ASN A 76 -19.66 -21.28 -0.13
C ASN A 76 -20.07 -20.04 0.69
N THR A 77 -19.36 -19.74 1.79
CA THR A 77 -19.71 -18.66 2.71
C THR A 77 -18.59 -17.63 2.87
N VAL A 78 -17.38 -17.93 2.40
CA VAL A 78 -16.18 -17.08 2.53
C VAL A 78 -16.44 -15.64 2.07
N ASP A 79 -17.04 -15.44 0.90
CA ASP A 79 -17.26 -14.09 0.35
C ASP A 79 -18.16 -13.24 1.27
N ALA A 80 -19.22 -13.84 1.83
CA ALA A 80 -20.13 -13.14 2.73
C ALA A 80 -19.49 -12.84 4.09
N ILE A 81 -18.71 -13.79 4.62
CA ILE A 81 -17.99 -13.66 5.90
C ILE A 81 -16.95 -12.54 5.80
N PHE A 82 -16.12 -12.56 4.75
CA PHE A 82 -15.10 -11.54 4.53
C PHE A 82 -15.71 -10.18 4.22
N ASN A 83 -16.80 -10.11 3.44
CA ASN A 83 -17.49 -8.84 3.22
C ASN A 83 -18.06 -8.24 4.52
N LYS A 84 -18.58 -9.07 5.43
CA LYS A 84 -18.99 -8.62 6.77
C LYS A 84 -17.80 -8.01 7.50
N HIS A 85 -16.71 -8.77 7.65
CA HIS A 85 -15.48 -8.31 8.31
C HIS A 85 -14.97 -7.00 7.71
N TRP A 86 -14.76 -6.93 6.40
CA TRP A 86 -14.30 -5.71 5.70
C TRP A 86 -15.18 -4.50 5.96
N SER A 87 -16.50 -4.72 6.05
CA SER A 87 -17.47 -3.64 6.25
C SER A 87 -17.48 -3.08 7.68
N THR A 88 -17.12 -3.91 8.67
CA THR A 88 -17.18 -3.59 10.12
C THR A 88 -15.82 -3.33 10.76
N TRP A 89 -14.72 -3.82 10.19
CA TRP A 89 -13.38 -3.67 10.75
C TRP A 89 -12.82 -2.25 10.62
N PHE A 90 -13.06 -1.61 9.47
CA PHE A 90 -12.70 -0.22 9.22
C PHE A 90 -13.95 0.58 8.86
N THR A 91 -14.29 1.54 9.72
CA THR A 91 -15.50 2.35 9.65
C THR A 91 -15.19 3.84 9.56
N GLN A 92 -16.21 4.66 9.29
CA GLN A 92 -16.08 6.12 9.32
C GLN A 92 -15.66 6.61 10.71
N THR A 93 -16.12 5.95 11.78
CA THR A 93 -15.77 6.33 13.16
C THR A 93 -14.28 6.15 13.43
N ASP A 94 -13.67 5.07 12.94
CA ASP A 94 -12.23 4.84 13.06
C ASP A 94 -11.45 5.93 12.31
N LEU A 95 -11.88 6.24 11.09
CA LEU A 95 -11.29 7.30 10.27
C LEU A 95 -11.38 8.68 10.95
N ASP A 96 -12.51 9.01 11.56
CA ASP A 96 -12.69 10.28 12.27
C ASP A 96 -11.76 10.37 13.48
N GLN A 97 -11.55 9.25 14.21
CA GLN A 97 -10.59 9.18 15.31
C GLN A 97 -9.15 9.35 14.82
N LEU A 98 -8.77 8.71 13.72
CA LEU A 98 -7.44 8.89 13.12
C LEU A 98 -7.21 10.36 12.74
N LYS A 99 -8.20 11.00 12.11
CA LYS A 99 -8.11 12.41 11.75
C LYS A 99 -8.00 13.31 12.98
N ALA A 100 -8.77 13.05 14.03
CA ALA A 100 -8.70 13.79 15.29
C ALA A 100 -7.32 13.64 15.98
N ALA A 101 -6.67 12.48 15.81
CA ALA A 101 -5.32 12.21 16.28
C ALA A 101 -4.21 12.86 15.43
N GLY A 102 -4.56 13.58 14.36
CA GLY A 102 -3.59 14.21 13.46
C GLY A 102 -2.92 13.26 12.47
N ILE A 103 -3.47 12.04 12.29
CA ILE A 103 -3.00 11.11 11.27
C ILE A 103 -3.27 11.68 9.88
N ASN A 104 -2.23 11.69 9.04
CA ASN A 104 -2.27 12.30 7.71
C ASN A 104 -2.10 11.31 6.56
N THR A 105 -1.71 10.06 6.87
CA THR A 105 -1.43 9.01 5.89
C THR A 105 -1.93 7.66 6.41
N VAL A 106 -2.45 6.81 5.53
CA VAL A 106 -2.71 5.41 5.83
C VAL A 106 -1.98 4.50 4.86
N ARG A 107 -1.42 3.40 5.36
CA ARG A 107 -0.88 2.29 4.57
C ARG A 107 -1.88 1.15 4.56
N ILE A 108 -2.23 0.62 3.39
CA ILE A 108 -3.28 -0.39 3.25
C ILE A 108 -2.66 -1.67 2.68
N PRO A 109 -2.48 -2.72 3.51
CA PRO A 109 -2.10 -4.05 3.07
C PRO A 109 -3.11 -4.66 2.11
N LEU A 110 -2.65 -5.10 0.93
CA LEU A 110 -3.47 -5.74 -0.10
C LEU A 110 -2.85 -7.07 -0.55
N GLY A 111 -3.67 -8.11 -0.64
CA GLY A 111 -3.30 -9.33 -1.32
C GLY A 111 -3.57 -9.25 -2.81
N TYR A 112 -2.77 -9.96 -3.61
CA TYR A 112 -2.92 -9.95 -5.07
C TYR A 112 -4.32 -10.40 -5.53
N TRP A 113 -5.01 -11.21 -4.71
CA TRP A 113 -6.36 -11.70 -4.96
C TRP A 113 -7.44 -10.62 -4.98
N ILE A 114 -7.12 -9.41 -4.50
CA ILE A 114 -8.00 -8.25 -4.69
C ILE A 114 -8.25 -7.94 -6.17
N VAL A 115 -7.28 -8.27 -7.03
CA VAL A 115 -7.43 -8.29 -8.49
C VAL A 115 -7.86 -9.70 -8.89
N GLU A 116 -9.14 -9.99 -8.72
CA GLU A 116 -9.69 -11.35 -8.86
C GLU A 116 -9.36 -12.08 -10.17
N PRO A 117 -9.25 -11.43 -11.35
CA PRO A 117 -8.87 -12.12 -12.57
C PRO A 117 -7.44 -12.68 -12.58
N LEU A 118 -6.59 -12.31 -11.63
CA LEU A 118 -5.26 -12.90 -11.45
C LEU A 118 -5.30 -14.24 -10.70
N VAL A 119 -6.38 -14.54 -9.99
CA VAL A 119 -6.50 -15.73 -9.14
C VAL A 119 -6.87 -16.94 -10.00
N ASP A 120 -6.03 -17.97 -9.98
CA ASP A 120 -6.35 -19.29 -10.53
C ASP A 120 -7.32 -20.01 -9.59
N ARG A 121 -8.62 -19.86 -9.86
CA ARG A 121 -9.69 -20.43 -9.04
C ARG A 121 -9.74 -21.96 -9.03
N THR A 122 -8.88 -22.65 -9.78
CA THR A 122 -8.76 -24.12 -9.72
C THR A 122 -7.84 -24.58 -8.58
N SER A 123 -6.89 -23.74 -8.17
CA SER A 123 -5.82 -24.10 -7.22
C SER A 123 -5.66 -23.09 -6.08
N GLU A 124 -6.16 -21.86 -6.25
CA GLU A 124 -6.04 -20.76 -5.31
C GLU A 124 -7.39 -20.39 -4.68
N TYR A 125 -7.42 -20.38 -3.35
CA TYR A 125 -8.63 -20.14 -2.56
C TYR A 125 -8.50 -18.78 -1.86
N TYR A 126 -9.33 -17.81 -2.24
CA TYR A 126 -9.35 -16.48 -1.63
C TYR A 126 -10.75 -15.87 -1.73
N PRO A 127 -11.16 -15.02 -0.79
CA PRO A 127 -12.44 -14.30 -0.85
C PRO A 127 -12.52 -13.40 -2.10
N LYS A 128 -13.75 -13.14 -2.55
CA LYS A 128 -14.10 -12.18 -3.61
C LYS A 128 -14.72 -10.91 -3.02
N GLY A 129 -14.68 -9.82 -3.78
CA GLY A 129 -15.29 -8.53 -3.45
C GLY A 129 -14.36 -7.51 -2.80
N GLY A 130 -13.10 -7.86 -2.53
CA GLY A 130 -12.16 -6.98 -1.83
C GLY A 130 -11.95 -5.62 -2.51
N ILE A 131 -11.94 -5.57 -3.84
CA ILE A 131 -11.75 -4.31 -4.59
C ILE A 131 -12.91 -3.33 -4.39
N LEU A 132 -14.13 -3.82 -4.15
CA LEU A 132 -15.30 -2.99 -3.85
C LEU A 132 -15.16 -2.37 -2.45
N GLN A 133 -14.63 -3.12 -1.48
CA GLN A 133 -14.38 -2.63 -0.13
C GLN A 133 -13.21 -1.65 -0.08
N LEU A 134 -12.13 -1.91 -0.84
CA LEU A 134 -11.06 -0.94 -1.01
C LEU A 134 -11.61 0.38 -1.59
N ARG A 135 -12.37 0.31 -2.69
CA ARG A 135 -12.98 1.51 -3.28
C ARG A 135 -13.89 2.24 -2.30
N ARG A 136 -14.69 1.53 -1.49
CA ARG A 136 -15.53 2.11 -0.43
C ARG A 136 -14.68 2.89 0.57
N GLY A 137 -13.67 2.26 1.15
CA GLY A 137 -12.81 2.90 2.16
C GLY A 137 -11.98 4.06 1.59
N LEU A 138 -11.48 3.94 0.36
CA LEU A 138 -10.73 5.02 -0.28
C LEU A 138 -11.59 6.26 -0.52
N LYS A 139 -12.90 6.13 -0.81
CA LYS A 139 -13.82 7.29 -0.84
C LYS A 139 -13.84 8.02 0.51
N GLN A 140 -13.98 7.28 1.61
CA GLN A 140 -14.02 7.85 2.95
C GLN A 140 -12.68 8.54 3.29
N ILE A 141 -11.56 7.85 3.05
CA ILE A 141 -10.20 8.36 3.32
C ILE A 141 -9.91 9.63 2.49
N ARG A 142 -10.34 9.65 1.23
CA ARG A 142 -10.26 10.83 0.37
C ARG A 142 -11.03 12.01 0.95
N ASP A 143 -12.27 11.79 1.39
CA ASP A 143 -13.12 12.85 1.95
C ASP A 143 -12.55 13.36 3.29
N ALA A 144 -11.80 12.53 4.01
CA ALA A 144 -11.03 12.93 5.18
C ALA A 144 -9.77 13.77 4.85
N GLY A 145 -9.27 13.73 3.61
CA GLY A 145 -8.05 14.42 3.17
C GLY A 145 -6.76 13.69 3.55
N ILE A 146 -6.82 12.38 3.77
CA ILE A 146 -5.69 11.54 4.18
C ILE A 146 -5.03 10.89 2.96
N ALA A 147 -3.70 10.90 2.92
CA ALA A 147 -2.93 10.29 1.85
C ALA A 147 -2.90 8.76 1.99
N VAL A 148 -2.79 8.03 0.88
CA VAL A 148 -2.83 6.57 0.87
C VAL A 148 -1.57 5.98 0.25
N ILE A 149 -1.00 4.99 0.94
CA ILE A 149 -0.01 4.05 0.42
C ILE A 149 -0.73 2.72 0.24
N LEU A 150 -0.78 2.20 -0.99
CA LEU A 150 -1.26 0.86 -1.25
C LEU A 150 -0.08 -0.10 -1.22
N ASP A 151 -0.16 -1.11 -0.38
CA ASP A 151 0.91 -2.05 -0.17
C ASP A 151 0.60 -3.42 -0.75
N HIS A 152 1.46 -3.92 -1.64
CA HIS A 152 1.37 -5.27 -2.17
C HIS A 152 1.89 -6.25 -1.11
N HIS A 153 0.99 -6.55 -0.17
CA HIS A 153 1.32 -7.18 1.09
C HIS A 153 1.45 -8.70 0.97
N ALA A 154 0.59 -9.31 0.15
CA ALA A 154 0.58 -10.73 -0.11
C ALA A 154 0.68 -11.01 -1.61
N LEU A 155 1.83 -11.57 -2.02
CA LEU A 155 2.21 -11.71 -3.41
C LEU A 155 1.71 -13.04 -3.99
N PRO A 156 1.51 -13.13 -5.32
CA PRO A 156 1.29 -14.41 -5.98
C PRO A 156 2.40 -15.41 -5.63
N GLY A 157 2.03 -16.62 -5.22
CA GLY A 157 3.00 -17.67 -4.88
C GLY A 157 3.71 -17.51 -3.54
N VAL A 158 3.31 -16.60 -2.66
CA VAL A 158 3.89 -16.40 -1.31
C VAL A 158 5.34 -15.93 -1.35
N GLN A 159 5.61 -14.73 -0.83
CA GLN A 159 6.96 -14.15 -0.82
C GLN A 159 7.78 -14.55 0.41
N SER A 160 7.16 -14.96 1.51
CA SER A 160 7.85 -15.29 2.77
C SER A 160 7.22 -16.53 3.42
N PRO A 161 8.03 -17.52 3.84
CA PRO A 161 7.52 -18.80 4.30
C PRO A 161 6.92 -18.70 5.71
N ASN A 162 5.88 -19.49 5.97
CA ASN A 162 5.21 -19.63 7.27
C ASN A 162 4.63 -18.32 7.84
N GLN A 163 4.21 -17.41 6.97
CA GLN A 163 3.68 -16.11 7.37
C GLN A 163 2.22 -15.96 6.95
N MET A 164 1.33 -15.65 7.90
CA MET A 164 -0.10 -15.48 7.64
C MET A 164 -0.37 -14.23 6.79
N PHE A 165 0.44 -13.17 6.95
CA PHE A 165 0.33 -11.93 6.20
C PHE A 165 0.54 -12.11 4.69
N THR A 166 1.11 -13.23 4.26
CA THR A 166 1.28 -13.58 2.83
C THR A 166 0.01 -14.20 2.22
N GLY A 167 -1.10 -14.25 2.98
CA GLY A 167 -2.38 -14.81 2.56
C GLY A 167 -2.47 -16.34 2.63
N ARG A 168 -1.33 -17.03 2.61
CA ARG A 168 -1.23 -18.49 2.75
C ARG A 168 -0.01 -18.85 3.58
N CYS A 169 -0.23 -19.41 4.78
CA CYS A 169 0.89 -19.94 5.56
C CYS A 169 1.38 -21.28 4.97
N THR A 170 2.57 -21.26 4.37
CA THR A 170 3.21 -22.43 3.73
C THR A 170 4.73 -22.27 3.72
N LYS A 171 5.46 -23.38 3.64
CA LYS A 171 6.93 -23.38 3.39
C LYS A 171 7.27 -23.29 1.91
N ASP A 172 6.32 -23.61 1.04
CA ASP A 172 6.47 -23.58 -0.41
C ASP A 172 6.35 -22.14 -0.92
N VAL A 173 7.51 -21.50 -1.11
CA VAL A 173 7.66 -20.14 -1.62
C VAL A 173 7.88 -20.21 -3.12
N GLN A 174 6.97 -19.60 -3.88
CA GLN A 174 6.95 -19.61 -5.34
C GLN A 174 6.97 -18.21 -5.95
N PHE A 175 6.94 -17.14 -5.13
CA PHE A 175 6.94 -15.76 -5.63
C PHE A 175 8.15 -15.44 -6.51
N TYR A 176 9.35 -15.91 -6.12
CA TYR A 176 10.62 -15.63 -6.80
C TYR A 176 10.80 -16.46 -8.09
N THR A 177 9.79 -16.47 -8.94
CA THR A 177 9.76 -17.16 -10.24
C THR A 177 9.26 -16.20 -11.32
N PRO A 178 9.67 -16.37 -12.59
CA PRO A 178 9.18 -15.54 -13.68
C PRO A 178 7.65 -15.48 -13.76
N TYR A 179 6.97 -16.60 -13.52
CA TYR A 179 5.51 -16.69 -13.54
C TYR A 179 4.84 -15.79 -12.47
N ASN A 180 5.27 -15.89 -11.21
CA ASN A 180 4.64 -15.10 -10.13
C ASN A 180 5.10 -13.63 -10.12
N TYR A 181 6.33 -13.34 -10.56
CA TYR A 181 6.75 -11.97 -10.85
C TYR A 181 5.86 -11.32 -11.91
N HIS A 182 5.58 -12.02 -13.02
CA HIS A 182 4.72 -11.50 -14.08
C HIS A 182 3.30 -11.17 -13.55
N ARG A 183 2.70 -12.07 -12.76
CA ARG A 183 1.39 -11.83 -12.12
C ARG A 183 1.42 -10.62 -11.17
N ALA A 184 2.48 -10.47 -10.39
CA ALA A 184 2.64 -9.34 -9.49
C ALA A 184 2.84 -8.00 -10.24
N LEU A 185 3.49 -8.02 -11.41
CA LEU A 185 3.61 -6.87 -12.29
C LEU A 185 2.28 -6.51 -12.97
N ILE A 186 1.45 -7.49 -13.35
CA ILE A 186 0.08 -7.19 -13.83
C ILE A 186 -0.72 -6.50 -12.72
N TRP A 187 -0.62 -6.98 -11.48
CA TRP A 187 -1.26 -6.35 -10.33
C TRP A 187 -0.84 -4.88 -10.20
N SER A 188 0.47 -4.59 -10.26
CA SER A 188 0.96 -3.20 -10.12
C SER A 188 0.48 -2.29 -11.25
N GLY A 189 0.43 -2.80 -12.49
CA GLY A 189 -0.15 -2.09 -13.62
C GLY A 189 -1.63 -1.75 -13.41
N VAL A 190 -2.44 -2.72 -12.97
CA VAL A 190 -3.87 -2.52 -12.71
C VAL A 190 -4.08 -1.50 -11.59
N MET A 191 -3.36 -1.63 -10.48
CA MET A 191 -3.48 -0.70 -9.35
C MET A 191 -3.01 0.71 -9.70
N THR A 192 -1.97 0.84 -10.55
CA THR A 192 -1.54 2.14 -11.10
C THR A 192 -2.66 2.77 -11.94
N ALA A 193 -3.28 2.00 -12.84
CA ALA A 193 -4.36 2.49 -13.67
C ALA A 193 -5.57 2.94 -12.82
N LEU A 194 -6.00 2.12 -11.86
CA LEU A 194 -7.12 2.48 -10.97
C LEU A 194 -6.84 3.73 -10.14
N SER A 195 -5.61 3.87 -9.64
CA SER A 195 -5.19 5.05 -8.85
C SER A 195 -5.33 6.37 -9.61
N HIS A 196 -5.14 6.32 -10.93
CA HIS A 196 -5.27 7.49 -11.80
C HIS A 196 -6.68 7.67 -12.39
N LEU A 197 -7.44 6.59 -12.56
CA LEU A 197 -8.71 6.60 -13.29
C LEU A 197 -9.95 6.65 -12.38
N ASP A 198 -9.95 5.98 -11.23
CA ASP A 198 -11.11 5.98 -10.33
C ASP A 198 -11.03 7.17 -9.35
N PRO A 199 -12.03 8.07 -9.33
CA PRO A 199 -12.05 9.20 -8.39
C PRO A 199 -12.01 8.82 -6.91
N ALA A 200 -12.39 7.58 -6.56
CA ALA A 200 -12.24 7.07 -5.20
C ALA A 200 -10.76 6.92 -4.81
N PHE A 201 -9.89 6.59 -5.75
CA PHE A 201 -8.47 6.31 -5.51
C PHE A 201 -7.60 7.57 -5.57
N ARG A 202 -8.18 8.77 -5.69
CA ARG A 202 -7.44 10.01 -5.97
C ARG A 202 -6.40 10.39 -4.91
N THR A 203 -6.51 9.91 -3.67
CA THR A 203 -5.52 10.13 -2.60
C THR A 203 -4.43 9.06 -2.53
N VAL A 204 -4.48 8.04 -3.38
CA VAL A 204 -3.37 7.10 -3.55
C VAL A 204 -2.17 7.85 -4.09
N ALA A 205 -1.14 7.94 -3.26
CA ALA A 205 0.09 8.64 -3.56
C ALA A 205 1.25 7.68 -3.82
N SER A 206 1.17 6.45 -3.32
CA SER A 206 2.26 5.48 -3.41
C SER A 206 1.76 4.03 -3.57
N LEU A 207 2.58 3.23 -4.25
CA LEU A 207 2.45 1.78 -4.42
C LEU A 207 3.72 1.10 -3.92
N GLN A 208 3.61 0.24 -2.91
CA GLN A 208 4.71 -0.60 -2.44
C GLN A 208 4.79 -1.90 -3.22
N ALA A 209 5.99 -2.24 -3.70
CA ALA A 209 6.18 -3.35 -4.62
C ALA A 209 6.00 -4.72 -3.97
N VAL A 210 6.56 -4.90 -2.78
CA VAL A 210 6.53 -6.14 -1.98
C VAL A 210 6.66 -5.78 -0.51
N ASN A 211 5.75 -6.28 0.32
CA ASN A 211 5.92 -6.30 1.76
C ASN A 211 6.83 -7.46 2.18
N GLU A 212 7.83 -7.15 3.00
CA GLU A 212 8.65 -8.12 3.73
C GLU A 212 9.08 -9.36 2.92
N PRO A 213 9.83 -9.22 1.81
CA PRO A 213 10.42 -10.36 1.10
C PRO A 213 11.43 -11.10 2.00
N ILE A 214 11.87 -12.29 1.58
CA ILE A 214 12.91 -13.05 2.27
C ILE A 214 14.17 -12.18 2.40
N MET A 215 14.69 -12.07 3.62
CA MET A 215 15.86 -11.22 3.93
C MET A 215 17.16 -11.76 3.33
N ASP A 216 17.30 -13.08 3.14
CA ASP A 216 18.47 -13.65 2.45
C ASP A 216 18.36 -13.46 0.93
N ALA A 217 19.14 -12.55 0.34
CA ALA A 217 19.06 -12.28 -1.10
C ALA A 217 19.43 -13.49 -1.97
N ASN A 218 20.18 -14.47 -1.44
CA ASN A 218 20.46 -15.72 -2.16
C ASN A 218 19.19 -16.55 -2.40
N GLN A 219 18.13 -16.32 -1.63
CA GLN A 219 16.84 -17.01 -1.74
C GLN A 219 15.82 -16.25 -2.57
N THR A 220 16.19 -15.08 -3.13
CA THR A 220 15.29 -14.22 -3.91
C THR A 220 15.83 -14.01 -5.33
N PRO A 221 15.97 -15.08 -6.15
CA PRO A 221 16.55 -14.97 -7.49
C PRO A 221 15.77 -13.98 -8.37
N GLY A 222 16.50 -13.12 -9.07
CA GLY A 222 15.94 -12.13 -9.99
C GLY A 222 15.18 -10.97 -9.33
N TYR A 223 15.18 -10.85 -8.01
CA TYR A 223 14.39 -9.84 -7.29
C TYR A 223 14.72 -8.39 -7.69
N GLY A 224 16.01 -8.05 -7.86
CA GLY A 224 16.40 -6.73 -8.36
C GLY A 224 15.89 -6.41 -9.76
N GLN A 225 15.76 -7.42 -10.63
CA GLN A 225 15.15 -7.22 -11.96
C GLN A 225 13.63 -7.05 -11.84
N PHE A 226 12.97 -7.77 -10.93
CA PHE A 226 11.56 -7.55 -10.61
C PHE A 226 11.33 -6.11 -10.11
N GLN A 227 12.17 -5.58 -9.21
CA GLN A 227 12.07 -4.20 -8.72
C GLN A 227 12.17 -3.18 -9.87
N LYS A 228 13.13 -3.37 -10.78
CA LYS A 228 13.27 -2.54 -12.00
C LYS A 228 12.03 -2.63 -12.89
N ASN A 229 11.53 -3.84 -13.13
CA ASN A 229 10.33 -4.06 -13.94
C ASN A 229 9.08 -3.44 -13.27
N PHE A 230 8.96 -3.49 -11.95
CA PHE A 230 7.87 -2.87 -11.21
C PHE A 230 7.81 -1.37 -11.47
N VAL A 231 8.95 -0.66 -11.32
CA VAL A 231 9.00 0.77 -11.63
C VAL A 231 8.65 1.01 -13.09
N GLN A 232 9.23 0.24 -14.01
CA GLN A 232 8.97 0.41 -15.44
C GLN A 232 7.50 0.17 -15.81
N VAL A 233 6.81 -0.80 -15.19
CA VAL A 233 5.36 -1.02 -15.39
C VAL A 233 4.55 0.17 -14.90
N VAL A 234 4.81 0.67 -13.68
CA VAL A 234 4.13 1.86 -13.14
C VAL A 234 4.30 3.05 -14.10
N ARG A 235 5.53 3.31 -14.55
CA ARG A 235 5.81 4.41 -15.49
C ARG A 235 5.20 4.18 -16.87
N ALA A 236 5.20 2.94 -17.35
CA ALA A 236 4.58 2.61 -18.63
C ALA A 236 3.08 2.87 -18.64
N VAL A 237 2.37 2.49 -17.56
CA VAL A 237 0.95 2.78 -17.40
C VAL A 237 0.72 4.30 -17.35
N GLU A 238 1.49 5.03 -16.54
CA GLU A 238 1.36 6.49 -16.43
C GLU A 238 1.61 7.23 -17.75
N LEU A 239 2.66 6.84 -18.46
CA LEU A 239 2.97 7.37 -19.78
C LEU A 239 1.89 7.02 -20.80
N ALA A 240 1.30 5.82 -20.75
CA ALA A 240 0.16 5.43 -21.58
C ALA A 240 -1.12 6.22 -21.25
N LEU A 241 -1.28 6.66 -20.00
CA LEU A 241 -2.35 7.56 -19.57
C LEU A 241 -2.07 9.05 -19.88
N GLY A 242 -0.86 9.38 -20.36
CA GLY A 242 -0.45 10.76 -20.66
C GLY A 242 0.00 11.56 -19.45
N ILE A 243 0.31 10.89 -18.34
CA ILE A 243 0.85 11.49 -17.13
C ILE A 243 2.35 11.73 -17.35
N PRO A 244 2.86 12.95 -17.14
CA PRO A 244 4.27 13.25 -17.36
C PRO A 244 5.15 12.59 -16.30
N VAL A 245 6.16 11.84 -16.74
CA VAL A 245 7.20 11.27 -15.88
C VAL A 245 8.51 12.04 -16.11
N SER A 246 9.04 12.66 -15.05
CA SER A 246 10.27 13.44 -15.14
C SER A 246 11.43 12.61 -15.68
N GLY A 247 12.16 13.14 -16.66
CA GLY A 247 13.29 12.46 -17.30
C GLY A 247 12.92 11.41 -18.36
N VAL A 248 11.63 11.21 -18.63
CA VAL A 248 11.15 10.30 -19.68
C VAL A 248 10.38 11.08 -20.73
N ALA A 249 10.67 10.83 -22.01
CA ALA A 249 9.97 11.49 -23.11
C ALA A 249 8.47 11.12 -23.11
N PRO A 250 7.56 12.10 -23.27
CA PRO A 250 6.13 11.81 -23.39
C PRO A 250 5.84 10.88 -24.57
N LEU A 251 4.84 10.01 -24.41
CA LEU A 251 4.42 9.13 -25.50
C LEU A 251 3.44 9.83 -26.44
N SER A 252 3.73 9.78 -27.75
CA SER A 252 2.82 10.28 -28.78
C SER A 252 1.52 9.47 -28.88
N VAL A 253 1.53 8.21 -28.45
CA VAL A 253 0.39 7.27 -28.56
C VAL A 253 -0.87 7.74 -27.81
N VAL A 254 -0.71 8.52 -26.73
CA VAL A 254 -1.84 9.01 -25.93
C VAL A 254 -2.71 10.00 -26.70
N SER A 255 -2.10 10.74 -27.63
CA SER A 255 -2.82 11.74 -28.42
C SER A 255 -3.83 11.09 -29.38
N SER A 256 -3.56 9.87 -29.85
CA SER A 256 -4.35 9.16 -30.85
C SER A 256 -5.29 8.08 -30.28
N SER A 257 -5.06 7.59 -29.05
CA SER A 257 -5.94 6.58 -28.44
C SER A 257 -7.27 7.16 -27.95
N ARG A 258 -8.37 6.42 -28.16
CA ARG A 258 -9.74 6.81 -27.71
C ARG A 258 -10.09 6.29 -26.31
N ASN A 259 -9.41 5.25 -25.83
CA ASN A 259 -9.64 4.65 -24.52
C ASN A 259 -8.31 4.15 -23.92
N VAL A 260 -8.36 3.83 -22.62
CA VAL A 260 -7.21 3.38 -21.82
C VAL A 260 -6.61 2.08 -22.36
N THR A 261 -7.45 1.10 -22.70
CA THR A 261 -6.96 -0.21 -23.15
C THR A 261 -6.18 -0.12 -24.46
N ALA A 262 -6.65 0.69 -25.42
CA ALA A 262 -5.95 0.96 -26.66
C ALA A 262 -4.60 1.69 -26.44
N ALA A 263 -4.54 2.60 -25.46
CA ALA A 263 -3.28 3.27 -25.11
C ALA A 263 -2.26 2.32 -24.49
N LEU A 264 -2.69 1.43 -23.59
CA LEU A 264 -1.82 0.39 -23.01
C LEU A 264 -1.30 -0.56 -24.09
N SER A 265 -2.17 -1.04 -24.99
CA SER A 265 -1.76 -1.87 -26.12
C SER A 265 -0.79 -1.15 -27.05
N ALA A 266 -1.01 0.14 -27.35
CA ALA A 266 -0.07 0.93 -28.16
C ALA A 266 1.29 1.10 -27.47
N ALA A 267 1.30 1.37 -26.16
CA ALA A 267 2.52 1.49 -25.37
C ALA A 267 3.33 0.18 -25.32
N SER A 268 2.67 -0.99 -25.32
CA SER A 268 3.35 -2.29 -25.41
C SER A 268 4.15 -2.49 -26.71
N GLY A 269 3.86 -1.70 -27.75
CA GLY A 269 4.55 -1.75 -29.05
C GLY A 269 5.86 -0.96 -29.10
N LEU A 270 6.34 -0.41 -27.97
CA LEU A 270 7.48 0.50 -27.91
C LEU A 270 8.75 -0.17 -27.33
N PRO A 271 9.51 -0.96 -28.12
CA PRO A 271 10.64 -1.74 -27.63
C PRO A 271 11.84 -0.91 -27.16
N ASN A 272 11.96 0.34 -27.62
CA ASN A 272 13.06 1.22 -27.24
C ASN A 272 12.89 1.85 -25.85
N LEU A 273 11.67 1.83 -25.30
CA LEU A 273 11.35 2.42 -24.01
C LEU A 273 11.16 1.38 -22.91
N PHE A 274 10.60 0.22 -23.27
CA PHE A 274 10.26 -0.83 -22.32
C PHE A 274 10.84 -2.18 -22.74
N ASN A 275 11.40 -2.91 -21.77
CA ASN A 275 11.91 -4.27 -22.01
C ASN A 275 10.77 -5.24 -22.37
N SER A 276 11.12 -6.46 -22.79
CA SER A 276 10.14 -7.47 -23.22
C SER A 276 9.13 -7.82 -22.14
N GLU A 277 9.56 -7.93 -20.87
CA GLU A 277 8.68 -8.28 -19.75
C GLU A 277 7.63 -7.20 -19.51
N VAL A 278 8.06 -5.94 -19.43
CA VAL A 278 7.15 -4.80 -19.23
C VAL A 278 6.16 -4.70 -20.38
N ARG A 279 6.60 -4.90 -21.63
CA ARG A 279 5.69 -4.91 -22.79
C ARG A 279 4.66 -6.03 -22.72
N GLN A 280 5.07 -7.23 -22.30
CA GLN A 280 4.15 -8.36 -22.12
C GLN A 280 3.13 -8.08 -21.01
N VAL A 281 3.57 -7.54 -19.87
CA VAL A 281 2.68 -7.13 -18.78
C VAL A 281 1.64 -6.11 -19.25
N LEU A 282 2.02 -5.11 -20.05
CA LEU A 282 1.07 -4.12 -20.59
C LEU A 282 -0.01 -4.76 -21.48
N GLN A 283 0.31 -5.84 -22.19
CA GLN A 283 -0.66 -6.59 -22.98
C GLN A 283 -1.58 -7.42 -22.08
N ASP A 284 -1.00 -8.18 -21.17
CA ASP A 284 -1.72 -9.14 -20.34
C ASP A 284 -2.56 -8.48 -19.23
N MET A 285 -2.19 -7.25 -18.83
CA MET A 285 -3.01 -6.47 -17.90
C MET A 285 -4.30 -5.92 -18.52
N VAL A 286 -4.40 -5.76 -19.85
CA VAL A 286 -5.60 -5.20 -20.50
C VAL A 286 -6.88 -5.99 -20.20
N PRO A 287 -6.93 -7.33 -20.40
CA PRO A 287 -8.11 -8.10 -20.05
C PRO A 287 -8.38 -8.12 -18.54
N VAL A 288 -7.35 -8.06 -17.70
CA VAL A 288 -7.48 -8.00 -16.23
C VAL A 288 -8.11 -6.66 -15.82
N LEU A 289 -7.56 -5.54 -16.27
CA LEU A 289 -8.07 -4.19 -16.02
C LEU A 289 -9.51 -4.05 -16.51
N THR A 290 -9.84 -4.58 -17.69
CA THR A 290 -11.21 -4.53 -18.23
C THR A 290 -12.21 -5.23 -17.30
N LYS A 291 -11.87 -6.42 -16.77
CA LYS A 291 -12.73 -7.14 -15.82
C LYS A 291 -12.88 -6.39 -14.50
N VAL A 292 -11.80 -5.81 -13.97
CA VAL A 292 -11.86 -5.02 -12.72
C VAL A 292 -12.65 -3.72 -12.93
N ALA A 293 -12.47 -3.05 -14.06
CA ALA A 293 -13.24 -1.85 -14.41
C ALA A 293 -14.74 -2.16 -14.50
N LEU A 294 -15.13 -3.31 -15.06
CA LEU A 294 -16.52 -3.76 -15.06
C LEU A 294 -17.04 -3.99 -13.63
N GLN A 295 -16.28 -4.64 -12.74
CA GLN A 295 -16.66 -4.80 -11.33
C GLN A 295 -16.87 -3.46 -10.63
N LEU A 296 -16.05 -2.45 -10.95
CA LEU A 296 -16.15 -1.11 -10.37
C LEU A 296 -17.12 -0.18 -11.12
N THR A 297 -17.72 -0.62 -12.23
CA THR A 297 -18.48 0.28 -13.13
C THR A 297 -17.65 1.53 -13.51
N LEU A 298 -16.37 1.31 -13.81
CA LEU A 298 -15.42 2.35 -14.20
C LEU A 298 -15.38 2.46 -15.73
N ASP A 299 -15.58 3.66 -16.24
CA ASP A 299 -15.44 3.94 -17.67
C ASP A 299 -13.96 4.14 -18.02
N LEU A 300 -13.51 3.48 -19.09
CA LEU A 300 -12.13 3.53 -19.58
C LEU A 300 -11.98 4.40 -20.84
N ASN A 301 -13.02 5.11 -21.28
CA ASN A 301 -12.98 6.01 -22.42
C ASN A 301 -12.33 7.35 -22.05
N PHE A 302 -11.37 7.80 -22.86
CA PHE A 302 -10.66 9.05 -22.61
C PHE A 302 -11.45 10.31 -22.97
N ASP A 303 -12.42 10.18 -23.87
CA ASP A 303 -13.18 11.32 -24.41
C ASP A 303 -14.23 11.84 -23.42
N GLN A 304 -14.37 11.21 -22.25
CA GLN A 304 -15.24 11.68 -21.18
C GLN A 304 -14.61 12.81 -20.36
N GLN A 305 -15.42 13.84 -20.08
CA GLN A 305 -15.23 14.81 -18.99
C GLN A 305 -13.84 15.49 -18.95
N GLY A 306 -13.12 15.57 -20.07
CA GLY A 306 -11.78 16.14 -20.12
C GLY A 306 -10.70 15.29 -19.42
N LEU A 307 -10.92 13.98 -19.24
CA LEU A 307 -10.02 13.07 -18.53
C LEU A 307 -8.57 13.15 -19.04
N LYS A 308 -8.34 13.23 -20.36
CA LYS A 308 -6.98 13.44 -20.92
C LYS A 308 -6.30 14.70 -20.39
N VAL A 309 -7.06 15.79 -20.23
CA VAL A 309 -6.55 17.06 -19.70
C VAL A 309 -6.26 16.95 -18.21
N GLU A 310 -7.11 16.25 -17.45
CA GLU A 310 -6.86 15.97 -16.03
C GLU A 310 -5.61 15.11 -15.84
N LEU A 311 -5.48 14.00 -16.56
CA LEU A 311 -4.35 13.07 -16.45
C LEU A 311 -3.02 13.77 -16.74
N ARG A 312 -2.95 14.66 -17.74
CA ARG A 312 -1.75 15.46 -18.04
C ARG A 312 -1.32 16.40 -16.90
N ARG A 313 -2.22 16.71 -15.97
CA ARG A 313 -1.94 17.54 -14.78
C ARG A 313 -1.64 16.70 -13.54
N LYS A 314 -1.85 15.39 -13.58
CA LYS A 314 -1.52 14.51 -12.46
C LYS A 314 0.00 14.33 -12.35
N SER A 315 0.42 13.98 -11.15
CA SER A 315 1.79 13.58 -10.86
C SER A 315 1.91 12.06 -10.87
N PRO A 316 3.09 11.51 -11.22
CA PRO A 316 3.36 10.09 -11.07
C PRO A 316 3.22 9.62 -9.62
N LEU A 317 2.76 8.39 -9.42
CA LEU A 317 2.76 7.69 -8.14
C LEU A 317 4.19 7.48 -7.64
N ILE A 318 4.34 7.45 -6.34
CA ILE A 318 5.60 7.14 -5.68
C ILE A 318 5.76 5.61 -5.62
N THR A 319 6.79 5.08 -6.25
CA THR A 319 7.14 3.66 -6.11
C THR A 319 7.82 3.45 -4.76
N ASN A 320 7.33 2.52 -3.96
CA ASN A 320 7.85 2.25 -2.62
C ASN A 320 8.43 0.83 -2.52
N PHE A 321 9.50 0.68 -1.74
CA PHE A 321 10.23 -0.58 -1.57
C PHE A 321 10.69 -0.72 -0.13
N MET A 322 10.83 -1.96 0.35
CA MET A 322 11.68 -2.20 1.51
C MET A 322 13.08 -1.64 1.23
N ASP A 323 13.70 -1.01 2.22
CA ASP A 323 15.02 -0.39 2.08
C ASP A 323 16.11 -1.43 1.74
N VAL A 324 17.23 -0.96 1.21
CA VAL A 324 18.37 -1.81 0.81
C VAL A 324 18.89 -2.71 1.94
N ASN A 325 18.77 -2.26 3.19
CA ASN A 325 19.22 -3.03 4.35
C ASN A 325 18.15 -4.00 4.87
N TRP A 326 17.03 -4.17 4.16
CA TRP A 326 16.08 -5.25 4.40
C TRP A 326 16.69 -6.63 4.12
N GLN A 327 17.46 -6.71 3.02
CA GLN A 327 18.12 -7.95 2.63
C GLN A 327 19.60 -7.94 2.99
N TYR A 328 20.14 -9.13 3.30
CA TYR A 328 21.57 -9.39 3.45
C TYR A 328 22.04 -10.33 2.32
N ASN A 329 23.34 -10.67 2.30
CA ASN A 329 23.97 -11.52 1.28
C ASN A 329 23.95 -10.94 -0.15
N ASN A 330 24.59 -9.78 -0.34
CA ASN A 330 24.73 -9.11 -1.64
C ASN A 330 23.37 -8.78 -2.31
N PRO A 331 22.49 -8.03 -1.63
CA PRO A 331 21.18 -7.69 -2.14
C PRO A 331 21.29 -6.72 -3.34
N SER A 332 20.27 -6.75 -4.20
CA SER A 332 20.06 -5.68 -5.16
C SER A 332 19.63 -4.41 -4.44
N ASN A 333 20.12 -3.25 -4.87
CA ASN A 333 19.68 -1.99 -4.30
C ASN A 333 18.41 -1.49 -5.03
N PRO A 334 17.26 -1.33 -4.35
CA PRO A 334 16.05 -0.81 -4.98
C PRO A 334 16.23 0.60 -5.56
N ALA A 335 17.21 1.39 -5.09
CA ALA A 335 17.53 2.68 -5.66
C ALA A 335 17.94 2.62 -7.15
N ASP A 336 18.48 1.48 -7.60
CA ASP A 336 18.87 1.26 -8.99
C ASP A 336 17.68 1.13 -9.95
N ALA A 337 16.46 0.96 -9.41
CA ALA A 337 15.22 0.92 -10.19
C ALA A 337 14.62 2.30 -10.46
N LYS A 338 15.15 3.37 -9.84
CA LYS A 338 14.50 4.67 -9.76
C LYS A 338 14.30 5.34 -11.12
N ILE A 339 13.03 5.49 -11.49
CA ILE A 339 12.54 6.35 -12.56
C ILE A 339 11.37 7.14 -11.98
N GLY A 340 11.52 8.45 -11.83
CA GLY A 340 10.53 9.29 -11.16
C GLY A 340 10.57 9.22 -9.61
N PRO A 341 9.47 9.59 -8.93
CA PRO A 341 9.39 9.59 -7.47
C PRO A 341 9.50 8.17 -6.89
N GLN A 342 10.36 8.00 -5.89
CA GLN A 342 10.59 6.73 -5.21
C GLN A 342 10.90 6.97 -3.74
N THR A 343 10.40 6.08 -2.88
CA THR A 343 10.60 6.07 -1.42
C THR A 343 11.03 4.69 -0.95
N TYR A 344 11.48 4.63 0.30
CA TYR A 344 11.93 3.41 0.93
C TYR A 344 11.26 3.25 2.28
N ASP A 345 11.10 1.99 2.66
CA ASP A 345 10.33 1.56 3.81
C ASP A 345 11.19 0.66 4.70
N ASN A 346 11.20 0.95 6.00
CA ASN A 346 11.84 0.14 7.01
C ASN A 346 10.84 -0.27 8.08
N HIS A 347 10.92 -1.51 8.56
CA HIS A 347 10.11 -1.99 9.67
C HIS A 347 10.97 -2.24 10.91
N LEU A 348 10.57 -1.70 12.06
CA LEU A 348 11.29 -1.88 13.32
C LEU A 348 10.37 -2.43 14.42
N TYR A 349 10.66 -3.65 14.84
CA TYR A 349 9.99 -4.32 15.95
C TYR A 349 11.01 -4.87 16.93
N TYR A 350 11.04 -4.29 18.13
CA TYR A 350 12.04 -4.64 19.15
C TYR A 350 11.66 -5.85 20.00
N SER A 351 10.43 -6.35 19.88
CA SER A 351 10.01 -7.63 20.48
C SER A 351 10.78 -8.83 19.93
N PHE A 352 11.36 -8.73 18.74
CA PHE A 352 12.12 -9.81 18.09
C PHE A 352 13.64 -9.65 18.21
N GLY A 353 14.12 -8.66 18.97
CA GLY A 353 15.54 -8.39 19.22
C GLY A 353 15.96 -7.00 18.75
N GLY A 354 17.27 -6.81 18.49
CA GLY A 354 17.82 -5.55 17.96
C GLY A 354 18.19 -4.50 19.00
N VAL A 355 17.92 -4.77 20.28
CA VAL A 355 18.40 -4.00 21.44
C VAL A 355 19.46 -4.79 22.20
N ALA A 356 20.33 -4.10 22.95
CA ALA A 356 21.40 -4.74 23.70
C ALA A 356 20.87 -5.63 24.84
N ASP A 357 19.82 -5.18 25.54
CA ASP A 357 19.19 -5.88 26.67
C ASP A 357 17.68 -5.59 26.75
N ALA A 358 16.94 -6.47 27.43
CA ALA A 358 15.51 -6.31 27.68
C ALA A 358 15.24 -5.39 28.89
N ASN A 359 15.60 -4.11 28.79
CA ASN A 359 15.32 -3.11 29.81
C ASN A 359 15.11 -1.70 29.20
N GLU A 360 14.55 -0.78 29.99
CA GLU A 360 14.21 0.57 29.54
C GLU A 360 15.42 1.37 29.01
N GLU A 361 16.59 1.25 29.67
CA GLU A 361 17.80 1.99 29.32
C GLU A 361 18.35 1.56 27.96
N ALA A 362 18.40 0.25 27.69
CA ALA A 362 18.88 -0.29 26.43
C ALA A 362 17.98 0.11 25.24
N TYR A 363 16.65 0.08 25.42
CA TYR A 363 15.68 0.52 24.40
C TYR A 363 15.84 2.01 24.09
N MET A 364 15.87 2.85 25.12
CA MET A 364 16.03 4.30 24.96
C MET A 364 17.38 4.67 24.35
N THR A 365 18.46 4.00 24.79
CA THR A 365 19.80 4.19 24.22
C THR A 365 19.83 3.81 22.75
N HIS A 366 19.21 2.68 22.39
CA HIS A 366 19.14 2.23 21.01
C HIS A 366 18.43 3.25 20.10
N VAL A 367 17.20 3.66 20.42
CA VAL A 367 16.41 4.54 19.53
C VAL A 367 17.03 5.94 19.38
N CYS A 368 17.69 6.44 20.43
CA CYS A 368 18.39 7.73 20.42
C CYS A 368 19.63 7.70 19.51
N ASN A 369 20.27 6.55 19.36
CA ASN A 369 21.45 6.33 18.53
C ASN A 369 21.14 5.66 17.18
N LEU A 370 19.86 5.56 16.82
CA LEU A 370 19.44 4.98 15.55
C LEU A 370 19.99 5.81 14.38
N ASP A 371 20.77 5.17 13.51
CA ASP A 371 21.45 5.78 12.35
C ASP A 371 20.97 5.21 11.00
N ARG A 372 19.81 4.54 11.01
CA ARG A 372 19.25 3.86 9.83
C ARG A 372 18.97 4.83 8.69
N ILE A 373 18.43 6.01 8.99
CA ILE A 373 18.09 7.03 7.98
C ILE A 373 19.36 7.49 7.24
N GLU A 374 20.42 7.81 7.98
CA GLU A 374 21.68 8.28 7.43
C GLU A 374 22.40 7.19 6.63
N LYS A 375 22.40 5.95 7.15
CA LYS A 375 22.99 4.79 6.45
C LYS A 375 22.26 4.46 5.15
N ASP A 376 20.94 4.45 5.15
CA ASP A 376 20.14 4.19 3.96
C ASP A 376 20.32 5.31 2.93
N ALA A 377 20.31 6.57 3.38
CA ALA A 377 20.56 7.71 2.50
C ALA A 377 21.94 7.64 1.81
N ALA A 378 22.98 7.18 2.53
CA ALA A 378 24.31 6.98 1.95
C ALA A 378 24.33 5.92 0.82
N LEU A 379 23.35 5.02 0.81
CA LEU A 379 23.13 4.01 -0.23
C LEU A 379 22.06 4.43 -1.25
N GLY A 380 21.67 5.70 -1.29
CA GLY A 380 20.65 6.24 -2.21
C GLY A 380 19.21 5.92 -1.81
N ASN A 381 19.00 5.33 -0.63
CA ASN A 381 17.68 4.97 -0.11
C ASN A 381 17.08 6.14 0.69
N THR A 382 16.74 7.22 -0.02
CA THR A 382 16.07 8.40 0.56
C THR A 382 15.02 8.98 -0.41
N PRO A 383 13.87 9.48 0.09
CA PRO A 383 13.46 9.54 1.50
C PRO A 383 13.01 8.17 2.06
N LEU A 384 13.35 7.91 3.32
CA LEU A 384 13.02 6.69 4.08
C LEU A 384 11.91 7.00 5.10
N TRP A 385 10.86 6.19 5.16
CA TRP A 385 9.94 6.16 6.31
C TRP A 385 10.02 4.83 7.06
N PHE A 386 9.54 4.84 8.29
CA PHE A 386 9.33 3.63 9.08
C PHE A 386 7.88 3.17 8.90
N GLY A 387 7.62 2.32 7.91
CA GLY A 387 6.28 1.95 7.45
C GLY A 387 5.58 0.97 8.37
N GLU A 388 6.34 0.32 9.25
CA GLU A 388 5.82 -0.43 10.37
C GLU A 388 6.71 -0.29 11.61
N TRP A 389 6.08 -0.10 12.75
CA TRP A 389 6.72 -0.14 14.07
C TRP A 389 5.66 -0.40 15.13
N GLY A 390 6.11 -0.78 16.34
CA GLY A 390 5.22 -1.06 17.47
C GLY A 390 5.83 -0.66 18.83
N LEU A 391 5.02 -0.80 19.88
CA LEU A 391 5.44 -0.51 21.25
C LEU A 391 5.82 -1.77 22.05
N SER A 392 5.75 -2.96 21.42
CA SER A 392 6.05 -4.22 22.08
C SER A 392 7.51 -4.27 22.55
N THR A 393 7.69 -4.79 23.76
CA THR A 393 8.99 -4.91 24.45
C THR A 393 9.24 -6.37 24.84
N GLN A 394 10.51 -6.72 25.04
CA GLN A 394 10.94 -8.03 25.56
C GLN A 394 10.94 -8.10 27.10
N PHE A 395 10.42 -7.06 27.76
CA PHE A 395 10.28 -6.96 29.20
C PHE A 395 8.92 -6.37 29.55
N THR A 396 8.48 -6.53 30.80
CA THR A 396 7.25 -5.92 31.29
C THR A 396 7.43 -4.40 31.41
N ALA A 397 6.96 -3.67 30.40
CA ALA A 397 7.01 -2.22 30.37
C ALA A 397 5.87 -1.60 31.20
N SER A 398 6.15 -0.48 31.86
CA SER A 398 5.11 0.37 32.47
C SER A 398 4.44 1.25 31.42
N ASP A 399 3.20 1.69 31.66
CA ASP A 399 2.49 2.62 30.76
C ASP A 399 3.30 3.93 30.57
N ALA A 400 3.91 4.44 31.65
CA ALA A 400 4.77 5.62 31.60
C ALA A 400 5.97 5.41 30.67
N PHE A 401 6.59 4.22 30.70
CA PHE A 401 7.64 3.88 29.77
C PHE A 401 7.12 3.77 28.34
N LEU A 402 5.97 3.13 28.10
CA LEU A 402 5.41 2.99 26.75
C LEU A 402 5.12 4.35 26.09
N VAL A 403 4.67 5.35 26.86
CA VAL A 403 4.53 6.74 26.36
C VAL A 403 5.89 7.31 25.97
N LYS A 404 6.88 7.25 26.88
CA LYS A 404 8.26 7.70 26.61
C LYS A 404 8.86 7.00 25.39
N TRP A 405 8.61 5.70 25.27
CA TRP A 405 9.08 4.86 24.19
C TRP A 405 8.45 5.22 22.84
N ALA A 406 7.14 5.45 22.83
CA ALA A 406 6.43 5.95 21.66
C ALA A 406 6.98 7.31 21.21
N ASP A 407 7.19 8.25 22.14
CA ASP A 407 7.71 9.58 21.83
C ASP A 407 9.13 9.54 21.27
N ALA A 408 10.00 8.71 21.84
CA ALA A 408 11.37 8.54 21.38
C ALA A 408 11.42 7.95 19.96
N GLN A 409 10.62 6.92 19.68
CA GLN A 409 10.48 6.34 18.33
C GLN A 409 9.93 7.36 17.35
N LYS A 410 8.81 8.02 17.65
CA LYS A 410 8.22 9.08 16.79
C LYS A 410 9.23 10.19 16.49
N TYR A 411 9.99 10.64 17.49
CA TYR A 411 11.03 11.66 17.29
C TYR A 411 12.14 11.17 16.36
N SER A 412 12.69 9.98 16.61
CA SER A 412 13.78 9.40 15.83
C SER A 412 13.35 9.16 14.37
N TYR A 413 12.18 8.56 14.17
CA TYR A 413 11.64 8.27 12.84
C TYR A 413 11.27 9.52 12.06
N SER A 414 10.84 10.59 12.76
CA SER A 414 10.53 11.89 12.14
C SER A 414 11.76 12.65 11.64
N LYS A 415 12.99 12.21 11.97
CA LYS A 415 14.20 12.72 11.30
C LYS A 415 14.19 12.36 9.80
N GLY A 416 13.65 11.18 9.44
CA GLY A 416 13.42 10.72 8.07
C GLY A 416 12.14 11.29 7.47
N ALA A 417 11.46 10.53 6.61
CA ALA A 417 10.19 10.94 5.99
C ALA A 417 8.99 10.84 6.94
N GLY A 418 9.14 10.15 8.07
CA GLY A 418 8.08 9.95 9.06
C GLY A 418 7.90 8.48 9.41
N TRP A 419 6.73 8.16 9.95
CA TRP A 419 6.43 6.86 10.54
C TRP A 419 4.98 6.46 10.31
N ILE A 420 4.73 5.15 10.31
CA ILE A 420 3.41 4.54 10.13
C ILE A 420 3.28 3.42 11.18
N LEU A 421 2.45 3.65 12.19
CA LEU A 421 2.29 2.73 13.32
C LEU A 421 1.50 1.48 12.89
N HIS A 422 1.90 0.31 13.40
CA HIS A 422 1.18 -0.96 13.27
C HIS A 422 0.68 -1.35 14.68
N ASN A 423 -0.62 -1.31 15.05
CA ASN A 423 -1.91 -1.51 14.37
C ASN A 423 -2.99 -0.49 14.88
N PRO A 424 -3.93 0.01 14.04
CA PRO A 424 -4.93 1.04 14.34
C PRO A 424 -5.92 0.68 15.45
N ASN A 425 -6.24 -0.60 15.66
CA ASN A 425 -7.16 -0.99 16.73
C ASN A 425 -6.55 -0.89 18.13
N VAL A 426 -5.23 -0.70 18.22
CA VAL A 426 -4.56 -0.28 19.45
C VAL A 426 -4.63 1.25 19.60
N CYS A 427 -4.61 2.02 18.50
CA CYS A 427 -4.69 3.48 18.53
C CYS A 427 -5.98 4.04 19.14
N ALA A 428 -7.14 3.44 18.85
CA ALA A 428 -8.43 3.92 19.38
C ALA A 428 -8.52 3.87 20.92
N ARG A 429 -7.73 2.99 21.58
CA ARG A 429 -7.74 2.85 23.04
C ARG A 429 -6.65 3.65 23.75
N TYR A 430 -5.51 3.92 23.10
CA TYR A 430 -4.35 4.53 23.75
C TYR A 430 -4.06 6.00 23.38
N ILE A 431 -4.64 6.56 22.32
CA ILE A 431 -4.47 8.00 21.98
C ILE A 431 -5.25 8.92 22.94
N LYS A 432 -6.09 8.36 23.83
CA LYS A 432 -6.89 9.12 24.80
C LYS A 432 -6.19 9.49 26.11
N GLN A 433 -4.90 9.19 26.28
CA GLN A 433 -4.17 9.55 27.51
C GLN A 433 -3.07 10.59 27.25
#